data_AF-A0A842TI45-F1
#
_entry.id   AF-A0A842TI45-F1
#
_cell.length_a   1.000
_cell.length_b   1.000
_cell.length_c   1.000
_cell.angle_alpha   90.00
_cell.angle_beta   90.00
_cell.angle_gamma   90.00
#
_symmetry.space_group_name_H-M   'P 1'
#
loop_
_entity.id
_entity.type
_entity.pdbx_description
1 polymer ?
#
loop_
_entity_poly.entity_id
_entity_poly.type
_entity_poly.pdbx_seq_one_letter_code
_entity_poly.pdbx_strand_id
1 'polypeptide(L)'
;MFYDLRKLLVMRTVKDHYNDTFYMFSVRLVKSFINIFSKLKLYPFLSKIPRSVLYTISQGVSHVIAGDEEYKTPIFETIDNLMGYYIDKKYPNRKQHVKDRILYHNFIWMNLIVFDVVLLLPFLNKYRRVKDYFEISGLKHLKDALKKGNGVLILSAHLDNYLFLFCIFALMGYKTNAIMEIPSFISIIDTLEGSGLNIIPSPQPHYKKLNKFAKSKIDEALNNNEIVVILQDFAHPHYTMIEFFNELAYTPVGVVSLALKHNTPIIPAFIESSKNETHYRVEIEPEHKLKIEGFKNKKETILYNSYIINKYLEKRIRDNFIYWMILPLYHIRKKSLSIIKDNGKLAINNIYESIEFYKTYLMKSYEINRNDERILEILVSVKEKIEVLKTEQLEKKKKFSLDNYRNK
;
A
#
# COMPACT_ATOMS: atom_id res chain seq x y z
N MET A 1 0.23 -10.14 -25.68
CA MET A 1 0.25 -10.72 -24.31
C MET A 1 0.33 -9.67 -23.19
N PHE A 2 1.41 -8.87 -23.06
CA PHE A 2 1.50 -7.86 -21.98
C PHE A 2 0.48 -6.71 -22.15
N TYR A 3 0.25 -6.27 -23.38
CA TYR A 3 -0.78 -5.28 -23.73
C TYR A 3 -2.21 -5.77 -23.44
N ASP A 4 -2.49 -7.06 -23.69
CA ASP A 4 -3.80 -7.67 -23.41
C ASP A 4 -4.04 -7.82 -21.89
N LEU A 5 -2.98 -8.17 -21.13
CA LEU A 5 -3.00 -8.20 -19.68
C LEU A 5 -3.26 -6.80 -19.08
N ARG A 6 -2.64 -5.75 -19.63
CA ARG A 6 -2.90 -4.36 -19.23
C ARG A 6 -4.37 -3.99 -19.44
N LYS A 7 -4.94 -4.26 -20.62
CA LYS A 7 -6.37 -3.99 -20.90
C LYS A 7 -7.32 -4.77 -19.98
N LEU A 8 -7.03 -6.05 -19.72
CA LEU A 8 -7.82 -6.88 -18.80
C LEU A 8 -7.79 -6.37 -17.35
N LEU A 9 -6.65 -5.87 -16.89
CA LEU A 9 -6.51 -5.29 -15.54
C LEU A 9 -7.22 -3.94 -15.44
N VAL A 10 -7.07 -3.06 -16.44
CA VAL A 10 -7.76 -1.77 -16.52
C VAL A 10 -9.29 -1.92 -16.59
N MET A 11 -9.81 -2.89 -17.34
CA MET A 11 -11.25 -3.12 -17.46
C MET A 11 -11.92 -3.60 -16.16
N ARG A 12 -11.15 -4.16 -15.21
CA ARG A 12 -11.69 -4.65 -13.93
C ARG A 12 -11.50 -3.67 -12.77
N THR A 13 -10.43 -2.87 -12.73
CA THR A 13 -10.33 -1.73 -11.79
C THR A 13 -11.50 -0.75 -11.99
N VAL A 14 -11.98 -0.62 -13.23
CA VAL A 14 -13.18 0.13 -13.60
C VAL A 14 -14.49 -0.49 -13.06
N LYS A 15 -14.54 -1.73 -12.57
CA LYS A 15 -15.78 -2.30 -11.97
C LYS A 15 -15.90 -2.08 -10.46
N ASP A 16 -14.80 -1.83 -9.76
CA ASP A 16 -14.76 -1.56 -8.31
C ASP A 16 -14.57 -0.04 -8.06
N HIS A 17 -15.46 0.77 -8.64
CA HIS A 17 -15.34 2.23 -8.80
C HIS A 17 -14.97 3.07 -7.56
N TYR A 18 -15.12 2.56 -6.35
CA TYR A 18 -14.96 3.35 -5.12
C TYR A 18 -13.64 3.12 -4.37
N ASN A 19 -12.75 2.23 -4.87
CA ASN A 19 -11.58 1.78 -4.12
C ASN A 19 -10.23 1.96 -4.85
N ASP A 20 -10.21 2.63 -6.00
CA ASP A 20 -8.99 2.81 -6.78
C ASP A 20 -8.27 4.08 -6.31
N THR A 21 -7.00 3.96 -5.90
CA THR A 21 -6.10 5.11 -5.65
C THR A 21 -6.02 6.03 -6.88
N PHE A 22 -6.33 5.47 -8.05
CA PHE A 22 -6.41 6.16 -9.33
C PHE A 22 -7.85 6.55 -9.74
N TYR A 23 -8.84 6.51 -8.85
CA TYR A 23 -10.22 6.94 -9.15
C TYR A 23 -10.28 8.40 -9.62
N MET A 24 -9.38 9.27 -9.13
CA MET A 24 -9.21 10.64 -9.64
C MET A 24 -9.06 10.68 -11.16
N PHE A 25 -8.34 9.72 -11.73
CA PHE A 25 -8.13 9.64 -13.17
C PHE A 25 -9.34 9.11 -13.92
N SER A 26 -10.39 8.67 -13.24
CA SER A 26 -11.67 8.30 -13.84
C SER A 26 -12.54 9.53 -14.14
N VAL A 27 -12.33 10.63 -13.40
CA VAL A 27 -13.06 11.91 -13.49
C VAL A 27 -12.84 12.55 -14.86
N ARG A 28 -13.92 12.96 -15.52
CA ARG A 28 -13.88 13.49 -16.91
C ARG A 28 -13.02 14.73 -17.04
N LEU A 29 -13.05 15.62 -16.04
CA LEU A 29 -12.25 16.85 -16.02
C LEU A 29 -10.75 16.54 -15.96
N VAL A 30 -10.35 15.66 -15.03
CA VAL A 30 -8.97 15.20 -14.84
C VAL A 30 -8.44 14.52 -16.11
N LYS A 31 -9.23 13.61 -16.68
CA LYS A 31 -8.90 12.94 -17.95
C LYS A 31 -8.67 13.95 -19.07
N SER A 32 -9.55 14.94 -19.21
CA SER A 32 -9.43 15.96 -20.24
C SER A 32 -8.14 16.75 -20.10
N PHE A 33 -7.83 17.21 -18.89
CA PHE A 33 -6.61 17.97 -18.62
C PHE A 33 -5.36 17.16 -18.94
N ILE A 34 -5.23 15.95 -18.37
CA ILE A 34 -4.03 15.14 -18.59
C ILE A 34 -3.90 14.76 -20.08
N ASN A 35 -5.00 14.41 -20.75
CA ASN A 35 -4.96 14.12 -22.19
C ASN A 35 -4.47 15.31 -23.02
N ILE A 36 -4.85 16.55 -22.67
CA ILE A 36 -4.35 17.75 -23.35
C ILE A 36 -2.84 17.83 -23.21
N PHE A 37 -2.31 17.75 -21.99
CA PHE A 37 -0.88 17.88 -21.74
C PHE A 37 -0.05 16.72 -22.33
N SER A 38 -0.52 15.49 -22.17
CA SER A 38 0.16 14.29 -22.68
C SER A 38 0.11 14.21 -24.21
N LYS A 39 -1.01 14.54 -24.87
CA LYS A 39 -1.15 14.45 -26.33
C LYS A 39 -0.48 15.60 -27.07
N LEU A 40 -0.59 16.82 -26.55
CA LEU A 40 -0.04 18.01 -27.21
C LEU A 40 1.49 18.14 -27.04
N LYS A 41 2.12 17.25 -26.26
CA LYS A 41 3.57 17.23 -26.04
C LYS A 41 4.10 18.62 -25.67
N LEU A 42 3.40 19.32 -24.76
CA LEU A 42 3.70 20.72 -24.39
C LEU A 42 5.02 20.88 -23.61
N TYR A 43 5.68 19.78 -23.25
CA TYR A 43 6.90 19.78 -22.44
C TYR A 43 8.06 20.68 -22.95
N PRO A 44 8.29 20.95 -24.26
CA PRO A 44 9.32 21.89 -24.71
C PRO A 44 9.00 23.35 -24.38
N PHE A 45 7.71 23.67 -24.23
CA PHE A 45 7.24 24.98 -23.80
C PHE A 45 7.25 25.07 -22.27
N LEU A 46 6.69 24.06 -21.60
CA LEU A 46 6.65 23.99 -20.13
C LEU A 46 8.04 24.05 -19.51
N SER A 47 9.06 23.51 -20.17
CA SER A 47 10.45 23.60 -19.70
C SER A 47 11.03 25.01 -19.61
N LYS A 48 10.40 25.98 -20.28
CA LYS A 48 10.81 27.39 -20.26
C LYS A 48 10.06 28.18 -19.19
N ILE A 49 9.03 27.59 -18.58
CA ILE A 49 8.21 28.23 -17.56
C ILE A 49 8.89 28.04 -16.18
N PRO A 50 9.00 29.10 -15.36
CA PRO A 50 9.50 28.97 -14.00
C PRO A 50 8.73 27.93 -13.19
N ARG A 51 9.43 27.15 -12.35
CA ARG A 51 8.80 26.06 -11.60
C ARG A 51 7.72 26.53 -10.65
N SER A 52 7.88 27.69 -10.01
CA SER A 52 6.85 28.28 -9.16
C SER A 52 5.53 28.48 -9.92
N VAL A 53 5.58 28.86 -11.19
CA VAL A 53 4.39 29.05 -12.03
C VAL A 53 3.74 27.71 -12.38
N LEU A 54 4.54 26.71 -12.79
CA LEU A 54 4.03 25.35 -13.04
C LEU A 54 3.37 24.77 -11.79
N TYR A 55 3.99 24.98 -10.63
CA TYR A 55 3.46 24.55 -9.35
C TYR A 55 2.15 25.26 -9.01
N THR A 56 2.04 26.58 -9.22
CA THR A 56 0.78 27.31 -9.05
C THR A 56 -0.32 26.80 -9.99
N ILE A 57 0.02 26.42 -11.23
CA ILE A 57 -0.92 25.79 -12.16
C ILE A 57 -1.37 24.43 -11.62
N SER A 58 -0.45 23.57 -11.19
CA SER A 58 -0.76 22.28 -10.56
C SER A 58 -1.69 22.46 -9.34
N GLN A 59 -1.39 23.43 -8.48
CA GLN A 59 -2.23 23.77 -7.33
C GLN A 59 -3.63 24.22 -7.75
N GLY A 60 -3.74 25.15 -8.71
CA GLY A 60 -5.04 25.65 -9.18
C GLY A 60 -5.91 24.53 -9.76
N VAL A 61 -5.33 23.69 -10.61
CA VAL A 61 -6.01 22.52 -11.19
C VAL A 61 -6.45 21.55 -10.09
N SER A 62 -5.60 21.31 -9.10
CA SER A 62 -5.92 20.46 -7.94
C SER A 62 -7.10 20.99 -7.13
N HIS A 63 -7.24 22.31 -6.96
CA HIS A 63 -8.40 22.93 -6.30
C HIS A 63 -9.67 22.80 -7.13
N VAL A 64 -9.60 22.99 -8.45
CA VAL A 64 -10.75 22.82 -9.34
C VAL A 64 -11.27 21.38 -9.28
N ILE A 65 -10.36 20.39 -9.31
CA ILE A 65 -10.72 18.97 -9.20
C ILE A 65 -11.31 18.65 -7.84
N ALA A 66 -10.73 19.20 -6.77
CA ALA A 66 -11.27 19.04 -5.43
C ALA A 66 -12.64 19.71 -5.21
N GLY A 67 -13.06 20.59 -6.12
CA GLY A 67 -14.40 21.19 -6.15
C GLY A 67 -15.46 20.34 -6.86
N ASP A 68 -15.07 19.30 -7.59
CA ASP A 68 -15.98 18.38 -8.25
C ASP A 68 -16.58 17.42 -7.21
N GLU A 69 -17.89 17.51 -6.95
CA GLU A 69 -18.56 16.71 -5.90
C GLU A 69 -18.55 15.20 -6.18
N GLU A 70 -18.55 14.79 -7.45
CA GLU A 70 -18.48 13.37 -7.84
C GLU A 70 -17.15 12.76 -7.38
N TYR A 71 -16.08 13.54 -7.46
CA TYR A 71 -14.75 13.12 -7.03
C TYR A 71 -14.51 13.33 -5.53
N LYS A 72 -14.90 14.51 -5.02
CA LYS A 72 -14.61 14.96 -3.66
C LYS A 72 -15.25 14.05 -2.63
N THR A 73 -16.55 13.76 -2.76
CA THR A 73 -17.33 13.10 -1.72
C THR A 73 -16.74 11.74 -1.30
N PRO A 74 -16.54 10.75 -2.19
CA PRO A 74 -16.07 9.43 -1.77
C PRO A 74 -14.61 9.43 -1.27
N ILE A 75 -13.75 10.25 -1.87
CA ILE A 75 -12.32 10.27 -1.53
C ILE A 75 -12.07 11.06 -0.25
N PHE A 76 -12.70 12.23 -0.10
CA PHE A 76 -12.54 13.06 1.09
C PHE A 76 -13.12 12.38 2.32
N GLU A 77 -14.29 11.75 2.23
CA GLU A 77 -14.85 10.93 3.33
C GLU A 77 -13.90 9.79 3.73
N THR A 78 -13.27 9.15 2.75
CA THR A 78 -12.28 8.10 3.02
C THR A 78 -11.06 8.65 3.76
N ILE A 79 -10.52 9.79 3.30
CA ILE A 79 -9.39 10.45 3.94
C ILE A 79 -9.74 10.91 5.35
N ASP A 80 -10.93 11.50 5.56
CA ASP A 80 -11.41 11.92 6.88
C ASP A 80 -11.52 10.71 7.83
N ASN A 81 -12.13 9.62 7.40
CA ASN A 81 -12.22 8.39 8.19
C ASN A 81 -10.85 7.77 8.52
N LEU A 82 -9.87 7.88 7.62
CA LEU A 82 -8.55 7.28 7.80
C LEU A 82 -7.60 8.18 8.60
N MET A 83 -7.50 9.45 8.22
CA MET A 83 -6.60 10.46 8.79
C MET A 83 -7.20 11.24 9.95
N GLY A 84 -8.51 11.49 9.97
CA GLY A 84 -9.20 12.31 10.96
C GLY A 84 -8.88 11.85 12.39
N TYR A 85 -8.94 10.54 12.65
CA TYR A 85 -8.52 9.96 13.93
C TYR A 85 -7.09 10.35 14.36
N TYR A 86 -6.14 10.31 13.44
CA TYR A 86 -4.75 10.67 13.75
C TYR A 86 -4.57 12.18 13.90
N ILE A 87 -5.29 12.99 13.12
CA ILE A 87 -5.31 14.44 13.25
C ILE A 87 -5.90 14.85 14.58
N ASP A 88 -7.01 14.24 15.00
CA ASP A 88 -7.63 14.45 16.30
C ASP A 88 -6.68 14.10 17.44
N LYS A 89 -6.00 12.96 17.35
CA LYS A 89 -5.02 12.53 18.35
C LYS A 89 -3.78 13.42 18.41
N LYS A 90 -3.29 13.89 17.26
CA LYS A 90 -2.10 14.77 17.16
C LYS A 90 -2.43 16.21 17.57
N TYR A 91 -3.67 16.66 17.35
CA TYR A 91 -4.11 18.03 17.56
C TYR A 91 -5.42 18.11 18.38
N PRO A 92 -5.47 17.55 19.60
CA PRO A 92 -6.72 17.39 20.36
C PRO A 92 -7.38 18.73 20.68
N ASN A 93 -6.58 19.76 20.98
CA ASN A 93 -7.05 21.08 21.40
C ASN A 93 -7.23 22.07 20.23
N ARG A 94 -7.01 21.65 18.98
CA ARG A 94 -7.19 22.52 17.83
C ARG A 94 -8.67 22.58 17.43
N LYS A 95 -9.14 23.76 17.03
CA LYS A 95 -10.50 23.97 16.51
C LYS A 95 -10.74 23.10 15.26
N GLN A 96 -11.97 22.62 15.08
CA GLN A 96 -12.32 21.71 13.98
C GLN A 96 -11.91 22.24 12.61
N HIS A 97 -12.19 23.52 12.31
CA HIS A 97 -11.81 24.13 11.02
C HIS A 97 -10.29 24.09 10.73
N VAL A 98 -9.43 23.99 11.76
CA VAL A 98 -7.98 23.83 11.55
C VAL A 98 -7.66 22.40 11.10
N LYS A 99 -8.35 21.41 11.67
CA LYS A 99 -8.22 20.00 11.31
C LYS A 99 -8.76 19.75 9.89
N ASP A 100 -9.91 20.35 9.57
CA ASP A 100 -10.50 20.27 8.22
C ASP A 100 -9.56 20.87 7.16
N ARG A 101 -8.86 21.96 7.49
CA ARG A 101 -7.82 22.53 6.60
C ARG A 101 -6.65 21.58 6.37
N ILE A 102 -6.24 20.79 7.37
CA ILE A 102 -5.18 19.80 7.23
C ILE A 102 -5.62 18.66 6.30
N LEU A 103 -6.84 18.15 6.50
CA LEU A 103 -7.44 17.13 5.64
C LEU A 103 -7.56 17.63 4.20
N TYR A 104 -8.08 18.85 4.01
CA TYR A 104 -8.20 19.45 2.70
C TYR A 104 -6.84 19.68 2.03
N HIS A 105 -5.83 20.08 2.80
CA HIS A 105 -4.47 20.21 2.28
C HIS A 105 -3.90 18.87 1.78
N ASN A 106 -4.06 17.78 2.54
CA ASN A 106 -3.69 16.43 2.09
C ASN A 106 -4.41 16.06 0.79
N PHE A 107 -5.73 16.29 0.73
CA PHE A 107 -6.54 15.97 -0.46
C PHE A 107 -6.09 16.76 -1.70
N ILE A 108 -5.80 18.04 -1.57
CA ILE A 108 -5.25 18.86 -2.67
C ILE A 108 -3.85 18.38 -3.07
N TRP A 109 -2.99 18.11 -2.10
CA TRP A 109 -1.63 17.66 -2.32
C TRP A 109 -1.58 16.32 -3.09
N MET A 110 -2.51 15.40 -2.80
CA MET A 110 -2.64 14.14 -3.54
C MET A 110 -2.95 14.32 -5.04
N ASN A 111 -3.70 15.36 -5.39
CA ASN A 111 -3.92 15.70 -6.80
C ASN A 111 -2.66 16.33 -7.40
N LEU A 112 -2.00 17.20 -6.64
CA LEU A 112 -0.83 17.94 -7.07
C LEU A 112 0.31 17.02 -7.54
N ILE A 113 0.61 15.95 -6.78
CA ILE A 113 1.71 15.04 -7.12
C ILE A 113 1.57 14.41 -8.50
N VAL A 114 0.33 14.13 -8.92
CA VAL A 114 0.03 13.57 -10.24
C VAL A 114 0.33 14.59 -11.33
N PHE A 115 -0.14 15.82 -11.16
CA PHE A 115 0.07 16.88 -12.14
C PHE A 115 1.54 17.25 -12.26
N ASP A 116 2.27 17.29 -11.15
CA ASP A 116 3.71 17.50 -11.18
C ASP A 116 4.44 16.46 -12.03
N VAL A 117 4.05 15.18 -11.93
CA VAL A 117 4.62 14.13 -12.79
C VAL A 117 4.21 14.31 -14.25
N VAL A 118 2.93 14.56 -14.52
CA VAL A 118 2.43 14.77 -15.89
C VAL A 118 3.14 15.94 -16.58
N LEU A 119 3.39 17.04 -15.86
CA LEU A 119 3.99 18.24 -16.42
C LEU A 119 5.53 18.12 -16.53
N LEU A 120 6.19 17.56 -15.52
CA LEU A 120 7.65 17.59 -15.42
C LEU A 120 8.33 16.32 -15.95
N LEU A 121 7.74 15.13 -15.77
CA LEU A 121 8.40 13.88 -16.13
C LEU A 121 8.69 13.76 -17.63
N PRO A 122 7.81 14.18 -18.57
CA PRO A 122 8.16 14.16 -19.99
C PRO A 122 9.41 14.98 -20.34
N PHE A 123 9.60 16.12 -19.65
CA PHE A 123 10.80 16.94 -19.78
C PHE A 123 12.03 16.22 -19.22
N LEU A 124 11.92 15.65 -18.02
CA LEU A 124 13.00 14.90 -17.38
C LEU A 124 13.42 13.67 -18.18
N ASN A 125 12.46 12.97 -18.80
CA ASN A 125 12.72 11.84 -19.69
C ASN A 125 13.55 12.26 -20.90
N LYS A 126 13.20 13.40 -21.51
CA LYS A 126 13.86 13.88 -22.72
C LYS A 126 15.27 14.42 -22.45
N TYR A 127 15.43 15.23 -21.40
CA TYR A 127 16.67 15.99 -21.19
C TYR A 127 17.53 15.48 -20.03
N ARG A 128 17.05 14.49 -19.26
CA ARG A 128 17.77 13.86 -18.13
C ARG A 128 18.30 14.86 -17.09
N ARG A 129 17.59 15.98 -16.90
CA ARG A 129 17.96 17.07 -15.99
C ARG A 129 17.59 16.79 -14.52
N VAL A 130 17.98 15.63 -14.00
CA VAL A 130 17.61 15.18 -12.65
C VAL A 130 18.06 16.18 -11.58
N LYS A 131 19.30 16.65 -11.66
CA LYS A 131 19.90 17.53 -10.64
C LYS A 131 19.20 18.88 -10.48
N ASP A 132 18.44 19.29 -11.50
CA ASP A 132 17.74 20.57 -11.49
C ASP A 132 16.39 20.49 -10.76
N TYR A 133 15.93 19.28 -10.43
CA TYR A 133 14.62 19.04 -9.80
C TYR A 133 14.74 18.20 -8.53
N PHE A 134 15.84 17.47 -8.37
CA PHE A 134 16.08 16.52 -7.29
C PHE A 134 17.41 16.78 -6.60
N GLU A 135 17.35 16.97 -5.29
CA GLU A 135 18.50 16.89 -4.39
C GLU A 135 18.59 15.46 -3.86
N ILE A 136 19.71 14.77 -4.08
CA ILE A 136 19.83 13.35 -3.73
C ILE A 136 20.92 13.17 -2.69
N SER A 137 20.56 12.66 -1.52
CA SER A 137 21.48 12.32 -0.43
C SER A 137 21.60 10.80 -0.28
N GLY A 138 22.72 10.34 0.29
CA GLY A 138 22.90 8.93 0.63
C GLY A 138 23.13 7.98 -0.57
N LEU A 139 23.38 8.49 -1.77
CA LEU A 139 23.64 7.68 -2.98
C LEU A 139 24.74 6.62 -2.80
N LYS A 140 25.68 6.84 -1.88
CA LYS A 140 26.70 5.86 -1.50
C LYS A 140 26.07 4.54 -1.00
N HIS A 141 25.00 4.57 -0.23
CA HIS A 141 24.34 3.38 0.29
C HIS A 141 23.77 2.50 -0.83
N LEU A 142 23.12 3.12 -1.83
CA LEU A 142 22.66 2.41 -3.02
C LEU A 142 23.84 1.80 -3.81
N LYS A 143 24.90 2.57 -4.03
CA LYS A 143 26.08 2.08 -4.76
C LYS A 143 26.75 0.92 -4.04
N ASP A 144 26.91 0.99 -2.72
CA ASP A 144 27.52 -0.07 -1.92
C ASP A 144 26.63 -1.32 -1.86
N ALA A 145 25.30 -1.14 -1.86
CA ALA A 145 24.34 -2.24 -1.98
C ALA A 145 24.43 -2.95 -3.34
N LEU A 146 24.48 -2.21 -4.45
CA LEU A 146 24.63 -2.78 -5.79
C LEU A 146 25.96 -3.50 -6.01
N LYS A 147 27.04 -3.10 -5.32
CA LYS A 147 28.33 -3.82 -5.35
C LYS A 147 28.24 -5.25 -4.82
N LYS A 148 27.20 -5.59 -4.04
CA LYS A 148 26.98 -6.96 -3.54
C LYS A 148 26.53 -7.94 -4.63
N GLY A 149 26.08 -7.45 -5.79
CA GLY A 149 25.74 -8.28 -6.94
C GLY A 149 24.39 -8.98 -6.90
N ASN A 150 23.57 -8.77 -5.86
CA ASN A 150 22.29 -9.47 -5.64
C ASN A 150 21.05 -8.58 -5.89
N GLY A 151 21.22 -7.50 -6.65
CA GLY A 151 20.18 -6.49 -6.85
C GLY A 151 19.97 -5.63 -5.60
N VAL A 152 18.98 -4.74 -5.65
CA VAL A 152 18.59 -3.90 -4.50
C VAL A 152 17.07 -3.80 -4.42
N LEU A 153 16.53 -4.01 -3.23
CA LEU A 153 15.14 -3.70 -2.91
C LEU A 153 15.07 -2.29 -2.33
N ILE A 154 14.48 -1.35 -3.06
CA ILE A 154 14.17 -0.03 -2.52
C ILE A 154 12.85 -0.13 -1.74
N LEU A 155 12.92 0.14 -0.44
CA LEU A 155 11.77 0.15 0.47
C LEU A 155 11.29 1.59 0.66
N SER A 156 9.99 1.82 0.48
CA SER A 156 9.38 3.10 0.84
C SER A 156 7.90 2.96 1.20
N ALA A 157 7.24 4.12 1.36
CA ALA A 157 5.81 4.26 1.53
C ALA A 157 5.27 5.24 0.48
N HIS A 158 3.94 5.36 0.34
CA HIS A 158 3.29 6.36 -0.50
C HIS A 158 3.37 7.77 0.13
N LEU A 159 4.59 8.19 0.46
CA LEU A 159 4.93 9.49 1.02
C LEU A 159 5.41 10.44 -0.06
N ASP A 160 4.98 11.68 0.08
CA ASP A 160 5.25 12.76 -0.86
C ASP A 160 5.05 12.31 -2.32
N ASN A 161 5.79 12.84 -3.29
CA ASN A 161 5.65 12.44 -4.68
C ASN A 161 6.28 11.07 -4.99
N TYR A 162 5.67 10.01 -4.46
CA TYR A 162 6.10 8.61 -4.63
C TYR A 162 6.19 8.17 -6.10
N LEU A 163 5.46 8.82 -7.01
CA LEU A 163 5.54 8.56 -8.45
C LEU A 163 6.92 8.94 -9.02
N PHE A 164 7.52 10.03 -8.54
CA PHE A 164 8.92 10.33 -8.86
C PHE A 164 9.88 9.33 -8.22
N LEU A 165 9.61 8.88 -6.99
CA LEU A 165 10.45 7.88 -6.34
C LEU A 165 10.51 6.56 -7.14
N PHE A 166 9.41 6.15 -7.78
CA PHE A 166 9.42 4.98 -8.66
C PHE A 166 10.41 5.10 -9.83
N CYS A 167 10.56 6.29 -10.41
CA CYS A 167 11.32 6.48 -11.66
C CYS A 167 12.66 7.20 -11.48
N ILE A 168 12.95 7.79 -10.32
CA ILE A 168 14.15 8.62 -10.12
C ILE A 168 15.44 7.85 -10.38
N PHE A 169 15.52 6.60 -9.93
CA PHE A 169 16.70 5.76 -10.17
C PHE A 169 16.90 5.44 -11.66
N ALA A 170 15.81 5.24 -12.40
CA ALA A 170 15.85 5.09 -13.87
C ALA A 170 16.35 6.36 -14.55
N LEU A 171 15.85 7.53 -14.12
CA LEU A 171 16.31 8.83 -14.63
C LEU A 171 17.81 9.06 -14.36
N MET A 172 18.35 8.51 -13.28
CA MET A 172 19.78 8.54 -12.94
C MET A 172 20.62 7.50 -13.71
N GLY A 173 19.99 6.66 -14.55
CA GLY A 173 20.65 5.67 -15.38
C GLY A 173 20.76 4.26 -14.78
N TYR A 174 20.11 3.99 -13.64
CA TYR A 174 20.06 2.64 -13.08
C TYR A 174 18.94 1.82 -13.71
N LYS A 175 19.19 0.53 -13.99
CA LYS A 175 18.13 -0.40 -14.35
C LYS A 175 17.18 -0.56 -13.17
N THR A 176 15.95 -0.08 -13.35
CA THR A 176 14.98 0.07 -12.26
C THR A 176 13.67 -0.55 -12.66
N ASN A 177 13.11 -1.31 -11.73
CA ASN A 177 11.83 -1.96 -11.83
C ASN A 177 10.96 -1.45 -10.68
N ALA A 178 9.67 -1.21 -10.91
CA ALA A 178 8.73 -0.83 -9.87
C ALA A 178 7.57 -1.83 -9.81
N ILE A 179 7.26 -2.31 -8.61
CA ILE A 179 6.04 -3.07 -8.36
C ILE A 179 4.92 -2.07 -8.10
N MET A 180 3.94 -1.99 -9.00
CA MET A 180 2.80 -1.08 -8.86
C MET A 180 1.50 -1.73 -9.33
N GLU A 181 0.39 -1.33 -8.72
CA GLU A 181 -0.92 -1.59 -9.31
C GLU A 181 -1.03 -0.83 -10.64
N ILE A 182 -1.57 -1.48 -11.67
CA ILE A 182 -1.68 -0.86 -12.99
C ILE A 182 -2.84 0.14 -12.92
N PRO A 183 -2.58 1.46 -13.02
CA PRO A 183 -3.64 2.44 -13.02
C PRO A 183 -4.56 2.24 -14.22
N SER A 184 -5.83 2.57 -14.05
CA SER A 184 -6.79 2.64 -15.17
C SER A 184 -6.38 3.63 -16.28
N PHE A 185 -5.47 4.55 -15.93
CA PHE A 185 -4.95 5.57 -16.81
C PHE A 185 -3.64 5.15 -17.50
N ILE A 186 -3.70 4.78 -18.77
CA ILE A 186 -2.53 4.24 -19.48
C ILE A 186 -1.45 5.29 -19.78
N SER A 187 -1.79 6.58 -19.96
CA SER A 187 -0.76 7.54 -20.39
C SER A 187 0.25 7.93 -19.29
N ILE A 188 -0.10 7.79 -18.00
CA ILE A 188 0.88 7.94 -16.91
C ILE A 188 1.87 6.77 -16.90
N ILE A 189 1.42 5.56 -17.26
CA ILE A 189 2.29 4.40 -17.42
C ILE A 189 3.31 4.68 -18.52
N ASP A 190 2.87 5.13 -19.70
CA ASP A 190 3.77 5.44 -20.81
C ASP A 190 4.79 6.53 -20.42
N THR A 191 4.36 7.51 -19.62
CA THR A 191 5.24 8.58 -19.13
C THR A 191 6.27 8.05 -18.12
N LEU A 192 5.85 7.18 -17.20
CA LEU A 192 6.72 6.51 -16.24
C LEU A 192 7.72 5.59 -16.96
N GLU A 193 7.28 4.76 -17.91
CA GLU A 193 8.16 3.88 -18.69
C GLU A 193 9.13 4.66 -19.57
N GLY A 194 8.73 5.84 -20.08
CA GLY A 194 9.60 6.76 -20.81
C GLY A 194 10.82 7.22 -20.01
N SER A 195 10.80 7.09 -18.68
CA SER A 195 11.97 7.37 -17.83
C SER A 195 13.05 6.29 -17.93
N GLY A 196 12.74 5.12 -18.47
CA GLY A 196 13.56 3.90 -18.40
C GLY A 196 13.12 2.94 -17.27
N LEU A 197 12.02 3.26 -16.58
CA LEU A 197 11.43 2.40 -15.56
C LEU A 197 10.71 1.21 -16.20
N ASN A 198 10.98 0.00 -15.68
CA ASN A 198 10.19 -1.18 -16.00
C ASN A 198 9.05 -1.35 -14.98
N ILE A 199 7.80 -1.40 -15.45
CA ILE A 199 6.66 -1.60 -14.56
C ILE A 199 6.34 -3.09 -14.44
N ILE A 200 6.41 -3.60 -13.21
CA ILE A 200 5.97 -4.94 -12.85
C ILE A 200 4.59 -4.81 -12.20
N PRO A 201 3.53 -5.40 -12.79
CA PRO A 201 2.21 -5.36 -12.18
C PRO A 201 2.22 -6.01 -10.79
N SER A 202 1.62 -5.33 -9.81
CA SER A 202 1.47 -5.86 -8.46
C SER A 202 0.73 -7.20 -8.49
N PRO A 203 1.21 -8.24 -7.79
CA PRO A 203 0.50 -9.51 -7.68
C PRO A 203 -0.90 -9.32 -7.11
N GLN A 204 -1.91 -9.89 -7.77
CA GLN A 204 -3.30 -9.78 -7.37
C GLN A 204 -3.86 -11.13 -6.88
N PRO A 205 -4.69 -11.16 -5.83
CA PRO A 205 -5.33 -12.39 -5.37
C PRO A 205 -6.17 -13.03 -6.46
N HIS A 206 -6.09 -14.36 -6.57
CA HIS A 206 -6.78 -15.16 -7.58
C HIS A 206 -6.25 -15.05 -9.03
N TYR A 207 -5.25 -14.22 -9.32
CA TYR A 207 -4.66 -14.09 -10.66
C TYR A 207 -3.34 -14.86 -10.81
N LYS A 208 -3.41 -16.20 -10.79
CA LYS A 208 -2.22 -17.08 -10.83
C LYS A 208 -1.24 -16.76 -11.96
N LYS A 209 -1.74 -16.47 -13.18
CA LYS A 209 -0.90 -16.14 -14.35
C LYS A 209 -0.14 -14.82 -14.15
N LEU A 210 -0.83 -13.78 -13.66
CA LEU A 210 -0.22 -12.49 -13.35
C LEU A 210 0.85 -12.64 -12.27
N ASN A 211 0.51 -13.36 -11.19
CA ASN A 211 1.43 -13.54 -10.06
C ASN A 211 2.67 -14.33 -10.47
N LYS A 212 2.52 -15.34 -11.33
CA LYS A 212 3.66 -16.07 -11.90
C LYS A 212 4.54 -15.17 -12.76
N PHE A 213 3.93 -14.32 -13.60
CA PHE A 213 4.65 -13.35 -14.42
C PHE A 213 5.41 -12.33 -13.56
N ALA A 214 4.72 -11.67 -12.62
CA ALA A 214 5.32 -10.68 -11.73
C ALA A 214 6.49 -11.27 -10.94
N LYS A 215 6.29 -12.46 -10.34
CA LYS A 215 7.36 -13.18 -9.65
C LYS A 215 8.55 -13.45 -10.57
N SER A 216 8.31 -13.94 -11.78
CA SER A 216 9.39 -14.19 -12.75
C SER A 216 10.18 -12.92 -13.08
N LYS A 217 9.52 -11.78 -13.21
CA LYS A 217 10.17 -10.49 -13.51
C LYS A 217 10.93 -9.92 -12.33
N ILE A 218 10.41 -10.06 -11.13
CA ILE A 218 11.14 -9.67 -9.90
C ILE A 218 12.39 -10.54 -9.75
N ASP A 219 12.24 -11.85 -9.93
CA ASP A 219 13.36 -12.80 -9.81
C ASP A 219 14.45 -12.49 -10.85
N GLU A 220 14.06 -12.21 -12.10
CA GLU A 220 14.96 -11.79 -13.18
C GLU A 220 15.71 -10.49 -12.83
N ALA A 221 14.99 -9.46 -12.39
CA ALA A 221 15.58 -8.17 -12.03
C ALA A 221 16.62 -8.29 -10.91
N LEU A 222 16.28 -8.98 -9.82
CA LEU A 222 17.18 -9.14 -8.68
C LEU A 222 18.43 -9.97 -9.05
N ASN A 223 18.26 -11.04 -9.82
CA ASN A 223 19.38 -11.87 -10.29
C ASN A 223 20.31 -11.11 -11.26
N ASN A 224 19.79 -10.11 -11.99
CA ASN A 224 20.55 -9.26 -12.90
C ASN A 224 21.17 -8.04 -12.21
N ASN A 225 21.18 -8.00 -10.87
CA ASN A 225 21.68 -6.90 -10.06
C ASN A 225 20.96 -5.56 -10.31
N GLU A 226 19.66 -5.61 -10.58
CA GLU A 226 18.82 -4.44 -10.84
C GLU A 226 18.09 -3.96 -9.58
N ILE A 227 17.54 -2.74 -9.66
CA ILE A 227 16.74 -2.13 -8.59
C ILE A 227 15.29 -2.58 -8.73
N VAL A 228 14.66 -2.94 -7.60
CA VAL A 228 13.21 -3.17 -7.49
C VAL A 228 12.64 -2.26 -6.40
N VAL A 229 11.80 -1.31 -6.79
CA VAL A 229 11.12 -0.35 -5.90
C VAL A 229 9.78 -0.94 -5.43
N ILE A 230 9.58 -0.95 -4.11
CA ILE A 230 8.38 -1.47 -3.45
C ILE A 230 7.87 -0.47 -2.41
N LEU A 231 6.59 -0.08 -2.55
CA LEU A 231 5.87 0.68 -1.53
C LEU A 231 5.13 -0.31 -0.63
N GLN A 232 5.48 -0.30 0.65
CA GLN A 232 5.13 -1.36 1.60
C GLN A 232 3.86 -1.05 2.41
N ASP A 233 3.41 0.20 2.42
CA ASP A 233 2.21 0.71 3.08
C ASP A 233 0.93 0.50 2.23
N PHE A 234 0.82 -0.66 1.57
CA PHE A 234 -0.34 -1.06 0.77
C PHE A 234 -1.06 -2.23 1.43
N ALA A 235 -2.38 -2.30 1.35
CA ALA A 235 -3.15 -3.35 2.00
C ALA A 235 -4.06 -4.12 1.05
N HIS A 236 -4.13 -5.44 1.22
CA HIS A 236 -5.10 -6.28 0.54
C HIS A 236 -5.65 -7.35 1.50
N PRO A 237 -6.97 -7.66 1.52
CA PRO A 237 -7.60 -8.63 2.43
C PRO A 237 -7.04 -10.06 2.49
N HIS A 238 -6.09 -10.41 1.64
CA HIS A 238 -5.46 -11.75 1.61
C HIS A 238 -4.04 -11.75 2.21
N TYR A 239 -3.53 -10.58 2.59
CA TYR A 239 -2.24 -10.47 3.25
C TYR A 239 -2.32 -10.88 4.71
N THR A 240 -1.16 -11.10 5.33
CA THR A 240 -1.09 -11.31 6.77
C THR A 240 -1.35 -9.99 7.49
N MET A 241 -2.14 -10.02 8.54
CA MET A 241 -2.37 -8.89 9.43
C MET A 241 -1.17 -8.75 10.37
N ILE A 242 -0.52 -7.61 10.31
CA ILE A 242 0.61 -7.25 11.18
C ILE A 242 0.28 -5.88 11.75
N GLU A 243 0.71 -5.61 12.97
CA GLU A 243 0.50 -4.31 13.60
C GLU A 243 1.09 -3.18 12.75
N PHE A 244 0.28 -2.13 12.55
CA PHE A 244 0.65 -0.88 11.90
C PHE A 244 -0.14 0.25 12.54
N PHE A 245 0.56 1.22 13.13
CA PHE A 245 0.01 2.29 13.97
C PHE A 245 -0.82 1.78 15.16
N ASN A 246 -0.34 0.72 15.82
CA ASN A 246 -0.97 0.06 16.96
C ASN A 246 -2.33 -0.60 16.64
N GLU A 247 -2.65 -0.77 15.36
CA GLU A 247 -3.84 -1.45 14.87
C GLU A 247 -3.41 -2.61 13.97
N LEU A 248 -4.22 -3.67 13.88
CA LEU A 248 -3.93 -4.74 12.94
C LEU A 248 -4.24 -4.32 11.51
N ALA A 249 -3.25 -4.51 10.63
CA ALA A 249 -3.33 -4.13 9.24
C ALA A 249 -2.84 -5.22 8.30
N TYR A 250 -3.58 -5.44 7.21
CA TYR A 250 -3.11 -6.27 6.10
C TYR A 250 -1.79 -5.72 5.57
N THR A 251 -0.72 -6.49 5.73
CA THR A 251 0.66 -6.07 5.48
C THR A 251 1.30 -7.00 4.45
N PRO A 252 1.85 -6.46 3.35
CA PRO A 252 2.58 -7.25 2.37
C PRO A 252 3.87 -7.76 3.01
N VAL A 253 4.21 -9.02 2.80
CA VAL A 253 5.47 -9.59 3.32
C VAL A 253 6.54 -9.76 2.23
N GLY A 254 6.29 -9.16 1.07
CA GLY A 254 7.05 -9.34 -0.16
C GLY A 254 8.50 -8.87 -0.04
N VAL A 255 8.73 -7.66 0.49
CA VAL A 255 10.08 -7.08 0.64
C VAL A 255 11.00 -8.02 1.42
N VAL A 256 10.56 -8.46 2.60
CA VAL A 256 11.32 -9.38 3.46
C VAL A 256 11.50 -10.74 2.79
N SER A 257 10.43 -11.29 2.20
CA SER A 257 10.49 -12.60 1.54
C SER A 257 11.48 -12.61 0.37
N LEU A 258 11.52 -11.53 -0.41
CA LEU A 258 12.43 -11.36 -1.54
C LEU A 258 13.86 -11.18 -1.07
N ALA A 259 14.09 -10.31 -0.07
CA ALA A 259 15.41 -10.08 0.51
C ALA A 259 16.04 -11.38 1.04
N LEU A 260 15.27 -12.18 1.79
CA LEU A 260 15.73 -13.47 2.30
C LEU A 260 15.95 -14.51 1.19
N LYS A 261 15.16 -14.47 0.11
CA LYS A 261 15.27 -15.43 -1.00
C LYS A 261 16.48 -15.16 -1.88
N HIS A 262 16.74 -13.90 -2.21
CA HIS A 262 17.79 -13.49 -3.14
C HIS A 262 19.06 -13.00 -2.45
N ASN A 263 19.08 -12.97 -1.10
CA ASN A 263 20.15 -12.33 -0.33
C ASN A 263 20.39 -10.87 -0.79
N THR A 264 19.28 -10.18 -1.05
CA THR A 264 19.24 -8.83 -1.61
C THR A 264 19.17 -7.80 -0.47
N PRO A 265 20.02 -6.76 -0.47
CA PRO A 265 19.92 -5.66 0.50
C PRO A 265 18.61 -4.88 0.34
N ILE A 266 18.00 -4.52 1.48
CA ILE A 266 16.87 -3.59 1.54
C ILE A 266 17.43 -2.19 1.83
N ILE A 267 17.21 -1.26 0.92
CA ILE A 267 17.67 0.14 1.04
C ILE A 267 16.42 1.02 1.15
N PRO A 268 16.13 1.59 2.32
CA PRO A 268 15.06 2.55 2.43
C PRO A 268 15.37 3.81 1.62
N ALA A 269 14.39 4.34 0.90
CA ALA A 269 14.51 5.63 0.24
C ALA A 269 13.19 6.39 0.31
N PHE A 270 13.27 7.69 0.61
CA PHE A 270 12.09 8.54 0.75
C PHE A 270 12.27 9.80 -0.08
N ILE A 271 11.16 10.31 -0.57
CA ILE A 271 11.09 11.57 -1.29
C ILE A 271 10.28 12.56 -0.47
N GLU A 272 10.71 13.82 -0.47
CA GLU A 272 10.03 14.92 0.20
C GLU A 272 10.09 16.17 -0.67
N SER A 273 9.02 16.94 -0.72
CA SER A 273 9.00 18.26 -1.33
C SER A 273 9.87 19.22 -0.53
N SER A 274 10.63 20.05 -1.24
CA SER A 274 11.39 21.14 -0.62
C SER A 274 10.44 22.16 0.02
N LYS A 275 10.95 22.98 0.96
CA LYS A 275 10.13 23.97 1.69
C LYS A 275 9.42 24.98 0.79
N ASN A 276 9.96 25.23 -0.41
CA ASN A 276 9.36 26.12 -1.40
C ASN A 276 8.66 25.35 -2.53
N GLU A 277 8.58 24.02 -2.44
CA GLU A 277 7.87 23.12 -3.35
C GLU A 277 8.38 23.19 -4.81
N THR A 278 9.59 23.77 -4.99
CA THR A 278 10.26 23.90 -6.29
C THR A 278 11.34 22.87 -6.54
N HIS A 279 11.60 21.98 -5.61
CA HIS A 279 12.55 20.85 -5.71
C HIS A 279 12.03 19.69 -4.87
N TYR A 280 12.51 18.48 -5.18
CA TYR A 280 12.29 17.29 -4.36
C TYR A 280 13.61 16.86 -3.74
N ARG A 281 13.61 16.49 -2.46
CA ARG A 281 14.74 15.85 -1.80
C ARG A 281 14.49 14.35 -1.77
N VAL A 282 15.46 13.58 -2.24
CA VAL A 282 15.47 12.13 -2.16
C VAL A 282 16.54 11.71 -1.18
N GLU A 283 16.12 11.12 -0.08
CA GLU A 283 16.99 10.57 0.95
C GLU A 283 17.10 9.06 0.75
N ILE A 284 18.31 8.58 0.49
CA ILE A 284 18.62 7.15 0.41
C ILE A 284 19.31 6.78 1.74
N GLU A 285 18.65 5.96 2.54
CA GLU A 285 19.13 5.62 3.88
C GLU A 285 20.06 4.39 3.87
N PRO A 286 20.78 4.12 4.97
CA PRO A 286 21.56 2.89 5.13
C PRO A 286 20.70 1.62 4.99
N GLU A 287 21.34 0.51 4.63
CA GLU A 287 20.68 -0.79 4.50
C GLU A 287 19.94 -1.21 5.78
N HIS A 288 18.66 -1.52 5.63
CA HIS A 288 17.85 -2.08 6.70
C HIS A 288 18.25 -3.55 6.94
N LYS A 289 18.78 -3.83 8.13
CA LYS A 289 19.26 -5.17 8.48
C LYS A 289 18.12 -6.04 8.97
N LEU A 290 17.94 -7.19 8.33
CA LEU A 290 17.01 -8.22 8.77
C LEU A 290 17.62 -9.01 9.93
N LYS A 291 16.81 -9.26 10.96
CA LYS A 291 17.14 -10.25 11.99
C LYS A 291 16.86 -11.63 11.42
N ILE A 292 17.88 -12.50 11.33
CA ILE A 292 17.75 -13.84 10.74
C ILE A 292 17.81 -14.98 11.77
N GLU A 293 18.38 -14.72 12.94
CA GLU A 293 18.57 -15.71 14.02
C GLU A 293 17.52 -15.57 15.13
N GLY A 294 17.32 -16.67 15.87
CA GLY A 294 16.43 -16.72 17.03
C GLY A 294 14.96 -16.89 16.69
N PHE A 295 14.63 -17.46 15.51
CA PHE A 295 13.27 -17.76 15.08
C PHE A 295 13.09 -19.25 14.85
N LYS A 296 11.88 -19.76 15.10
CA LYS A 296 11.50 -21.16 14.95
C LYS A 296 11.57 -21.62 13.49
N ASN A 297 11.17 -20.75 12.56
CA ASN A 297 11.12 -21.08 11.14
C ASN A 297 11.16 -19.82 10.26
N LYS A 298 11.34 -20.03 8.95
CA LYS A 298 11.38 -18.95 7.95
C LYS A 298 10.14 -18.06 7.93
N LYS A 299 8.96 -18.61 8.24
CA LYS A 299 7.71 -17.84 8.29
C LYS A 299 7.76 -16.82 9.42
N GLU A 300 8.19 -17.23 10.61
CA GLU A 300 8.36 -16.34 11.76
C GLU A 300 9.42 -15.25 11.48
N THR A 301 10.55 -15.61 10.86
CA THR A 301 11.55 -14.62 10.42
C THR A 301 10.93 -13.57 9.50
N ILE A 302 10.11 -13.99 8.52
CA ILE A 302 9.45 -13.06 7.60
C ILE A 302 8.49 -12.13 8.34
N LEU A 303 7.66 -12.68 9.23
CA LEU A 303 6.63 -11.94 9.95
C LEU A 303 7.23 -10.93 10.94
N TYR A 304 8.24 -11.35 11.70
CA TYR A 304 8.95 -10.46 12.64
C TYR A 304 9.59 -9.29 11.91
N ASN A 305 10.35 -9.54 10.84
CA ASN A 305 10.99 -8.45 10.11
C ASN A 305 9.98 -7.57 9.38
N SER A 306 8.84 -8.12 8.95
CA SER A 306 7.75 -7.31 8.37
C SER A 306 7.13 -6.38 9.42
N TYR A 307 6.99 -6.84 10.66
CA TYR A 307 6.62 -5.98 11.80
C TYR A 307 7.66 -4.88 12.06
N ILE A 308 8.95 -5.20 12.05
CA ILE A 308 10.02 -4.20 12.23
C ILE A 308 10.01 -3.16 11.10
N ILE A 309 9.81 -3.58 9.85
CA ILE A 309 9.63 -2.67 8.71
C ILE A 309 8.40 -1.78 8.90
N ASN A 310 7.27 -2.33 9.36
CA ASN A 310 6.09 -1.53 9.69
C ASN A 310 6.42 -0.45 10.73
N LYS A 311 7.11 -0.80 11.81
CA LYS A 311 7.55 0.18 12.84
C LYS A 311 8.48 1.25 12.29
N TYR A 312 9.36 0.86 11.38
CA TYR A 312 10.23 1.80 10.69
C TYR A 312 9.44 2.77 9.80
N LEU A 313 8.48 2.27 9.00
CA LEU A 313 7.62 3.10 8.16
C LEU A 313 6.68 3.99 8.97
N GLU A 314 6.12 3.48 10.09
CA GLU A 314 5.33 4.29 11.02
C GLU A 314 6.09 5.54 11.45
N LYS A 315 7.38 5.44 11.75
CA LYS A 315 8.20 6.59 12.12
C LYS A 315 8.27 7.61 10.96
N ARG A 316 8.66 7.17 9.77
CA ARG A 316 8.77 8.07 8.59
C ARG A 316 7.43 8.71 8.22
N ILE A 317 6.34 7.95 8.34
CA ILE A 317 4.99 8.46 8.08
C ILE A 317 4.54 9.45 9.16
N ARG A 318 4.85 9.23 10.45
CA ARG A 318 4.50 10.20 11.51
C ARG A 318 5.15 11.56 11.30
N ASP A 319 6.39 11.56 10.83
CA ASP A 319 7.17 12.77 10.57
C ASP A 319 6.54 13.60 9.43
N ASN A 320 5.98 12.93 8.42
CA ASN A 320 5.40 13.56 7.21
C ASN A 320 3.93 13.19 6.97
N PHE A 321 3.14 13.01 8.03
CA PHE A 321 1.80 12.41 7.95
C PHE A 321 0.83 13.11 7.01
N ILE A 322 0.97 14.43 6.83
CA ILE A 322 0.11 15.24 5.94
C ILE A 322 0.40 14.95 4.46
N TYR A 323 1.59 14.47 4.13
CA TYR A 323 2.01 14.12 2.76
C TYR A 323 1.96 12.61 2.52
N TRP A 324 1.20 11.89 3.34
CA TRP A 324 0.96 10.48 3.14
C TRP A 324 -0.29 10.29 2.31
N MET A 325 -0.16 9.63 1.16
CA MET A 325 -1.31 9.20 0.39
C MET A 325 -1.90 7.97 1.08
N ILE A 326 -2.96 8.18 1.85
CA ILE A 326 -3.52 7.15 2.75
C ILE A 326 -4.48 6.16 2.06
N LEU A 327 -4.93 6.45 0.83
CA LEU A 327 -5.89 5.60 0.10
C LEU A 327 -5.45 4.13 -0.09
N PRO A 328 -4.17 3.81 -0.36
CA PRO A 328 -3.63 2.45 -0.30
C PRO A 328 -3.97 1.65 0.97
N LEU A 329 -4.24 2.33 2.09
CA LEU A 329 -4.66 1.73 3.36
C LEU A 329 -6.17 1.56 3.52
N TYR A 330 -7.01 2.06 2.63
CA TYR A 330 -8.47 1.96 2.79
C TYR A 330 -8.92 0.49 3.00
N HIS A 331 -8.21 -0.45 2.38
CA HIS A 331 -8.41 -1.88 2.54
C HIS A 331 -8.10 -2.44 3.95
N ILE A 332 -7.34 -1.71 4.78
CA ILE A 332 -7.05 -2.06 6.18
C ILE A 332 -8.33 -2.02 7.03
N ARG A 333 -9.14 -0.96 6.88
CA ARG A 333 -10.20 -0.63 7.86
C ARG A 333 -11.59 -1.12 7.47
N LYS A 334 -11.89 -1.35 6.19
CA LYS A 334 -13.23 -1.77 5.74
C LYS A 334 -13.68 -3.13 6.32
N LYS A 335 -12.76 -3.93 6.86
CA LYS A 335 -13.03 -5.29 7.37
C LYS A 335 -12.82 -5.48 8.88
N SER A 336 -12.20 -4.54 9.59
CA SER A 336 -12.02 -4.69 11.05
C SER A 336 -13.33 -4.48 11.82
N LEU A 337 -14.30 -3.77 11.23
CA LEU A 337 -15.58 -3.41 11.88
C LEU A 337 -16.75 -4.37 11.57
N SER A 338 -16.61 -5.33 10.66
CA SER A 338 -17.70 -6.27 10.34
C SER A 338 -17.71 -7.53 11.22
N ILE A 339 -16.97 -7.54 12.33
CA ILE A 339 -16.93 -8.67 13.25
C ILE A 339 -18.12 -8.58 14.21
N ILE A 340 -19.17 -9.32 13.83
CA ILE A 340 -20.19 -9.95 14.66
C ILE A 340 -21.10 -8.98 15.45
N LYS A 341 -22.24 -8.64 14.86
CA LYS A 341 -23.44 -8.28 15.63
C LYS A 341 -23.94 -9.55 16.31
N ASP A 342 -23.60 -9.69 17.58
CA ASP A 342 -23.98 -10.80 18.44
C ASP A 342 -25.49 -10.75 18.72
N ASN A 343 -26.26 -11.66 18.12
CA ASN A 343 -27.68 -11.86 18.44
C ASN A 343 -27.78 -13.14 19.28
N GLY A 344 -27.63 -12.98 20.60
CA GLY A 344 -27.56 -14.05 21.61
C GLY A 344 -28.80 -14.95 21.71
N LYS A 345 -28.96 -15.89 20.76
CA LYS A 345 -29.97 -16.97 20.86
C LYS A 345 -29.41 -18.40 20.77
N LEU A 346 -28.11 -18.62 20.51
CA LEU A 346 -27.49 -19.96 20.41
C LEU A 346 -26.07 -20.00 21.00
N ALA A 347 -25.94 -19.96 22.33
CA ALA A 347 -24.64 -19.86 23.02
C ALA A 347 -23.56 -20.87 22.56
N ILE A 348 -23.91 -22.15 22.33
CA ILE A 348 -22.92 -23.17 21.94
C ILE A 348 -22.45 -23.00 20.49
N ASN A 349 -23.33 -22.62 19.56
CA ASN A 349 -22.92 -22.33 18.17
C ASN A 349 -22.07 -21.06 18.12
N ASN A 350 -22.40 -20.05 18.91
CA ASN A 350 -21.63 -18.81 19.01
C ASN A 350 -20.19 -19.09 19.51
N ILE A 351 -20.01 -19.99 20.48
CA ILE A 351 -18.66 -20.35 20.94
C ILE A 351 -17.90 -21.11 19.84
N TYR A 352 -18.55 -22.02 19.11
CA TYR A 352 -17.93 -22.73 18.00
C TYR A 352 -17.46 -21.80 16.88
N GLU A 353 -18.35 -20.89 16.46
CA GLU A 353 -18.05 -19.84 15.48
C GLU A 353 -16.92 -18.93 15.98
N SER A 354 -16.91 -18.58 17.26
CA SER A 354 -15.85 -17.80 17.90
C SER A 354 -14.51 -18.54 17.85
N ILE A 355 -14.47 -19.85 18.12
CA ILE A 355 -13.23 -20.64 18.06
C ILE A 355 -12.69 -20.70 16.62
N GLU A 356 -13.54 -20.94 15.62
CA GLU A 356 -13.11 -20.95 14.22
C GLU A 356 -12.68 -19.56 13.74
N PHE A 357 -13.32 -18.50 14.25
CA PHE A 357 -12.87 -17.13 14.08
C PHE A 357 -11.47 -16.94 14.66
N TYR A 358 -11.22 -17.30 15.92
CA TYR A 358 -9.91 -17.12 16.55
C TYR A 358 -8.82 -17.96 15.89
N LYS A 359 -9.13 -19.20 15.45
CA LYS A 359 -8.19 -19.99 14.64
C LYS A 359 -7.84 -19.29 13.34
N THR A 360 -8.85 -18.76 12.63
CA THR A 360 -8.65 -18.00 11.40
C THR A 360 -7.82 -16.73 11.66
N TYR A 361 -8.10 -16.03 12.76
CA TYR A 361 -7.38 -14.84 13.20
C TYR A 361 -5.91 -15.17 13.45
N LEU A 362 -5.59 -16.21 14.22
CA LEU A 362 -4.21 -16.63 14.50
C LEU A 362 -3.47 -17.00 13.21
N MET A 363 -4.12 -17.73 12.30
CA MET A 363 -3.51 -18.09 11.02
C MET A 363 -3.23 -16.89 10.12
N LYS A 364 -4.00 -15.81 10.26
CA LYS A 364 -3.95 -14.62 9.40
C LYS A 364 -3.31 -13.41 10.05
N SER A 365 -2.92 -13.46 11.32
CA SER A 365 -2.31 -12.33 12.03
C SER A 365 -0.98 -12.69 12.64
N TYR A 366 -0.17 -11.69 12.94
CA TYR A 366 1.08 -11.83 13.67
C TYR A 366 1.15 -10.79 14.78
N GLU A 367 1.48 -11.24 15.99
CA GLU A 367 1.74 -10.42 17.16
C GLU A 367 3.04 -10.88 17.81
N ILE A 368 3.84 -9.92 18.28
CA ILE A 368 5.13 -10.22 18.89
C ILE A 368 4.93 -11.01 20.19
N ASN A 369 5.73 -12.05 20.40
CA ASN A 369 5.69 -12.96 21.57
C ASN A 369 4.38 -13.75 21.74
N ARG A 370 3.45 -13.71 20.79
CA ARG A 370 2.22 -14.52 20.84
C ARG A 370 2.54 -15.97 20.51
N ASN A 371 2.19 -16.89 21.41
CA ASN A 371 2.41 -18.32 21.22
C ASN A 371 1.24 -18.96 20.47
N ASP A 372 1.21 -18.77 19.15
CA ASP A 372 0.12 -19.23 18.29
C ASP A 372 -0.11 -20.74 18.37
N GLU A 373 0.95 -21.54 18.49
CA GLU A 373 0.86 -23.00 18.66
C GLU A 373 0.09 -23.34 19.94
N ARG A 374 0.47 -22.74 21.07
CA ARG A 374 -0.19 -22.98 22.35
C ARG A 374 -1.64 -22.52 22.34
N ILE A 375 -1.93 -21.37 21.74
CA ILE A 375 -3.31 -20.86 21.66
C ILE A 375 -4.14 -21.77 20.75
N LEU A 376 -3.59 -22.23 19.61
CA LEU A 376 -4.26 -23.17 18.72
C LEU A 376 -4.53 -24.51 19.41
N GLU A 377 -3.59 -25.06 20.17
CA GLU A 377 -3.79 -26.27 20.99
C GLU A 377 -4.97 -26.10 21.96
N ILE A 378 -5.01 -24.97 22.68
CA ILE A 378 -6.11 -24.66 23.61
C ILE A 378 -7.43 -24.57 22.85
N LEU A 379 -7.47 -23.84 21.74
CA LEU A 379 -8.69 -23.67 20.91
C LEU A 379 -9.19 -25.01 20.36
N VAL A 380 -8.29 -25.89 19.91
CA VAL A 380 -8.65 -27.24 19.44
C VAL A 380 -9.20 -28.08 20.59
N SER A 381 -8.54 -28.07 21.76
CA SER A 381 -9.02 -28.80 22.93
C SER A 381 -10.39 -28.31 23.42
N VAL A 382 -10.63 -27.00 23.42
CA VAL A 382 -11.94 -26.42 23.77
C VAL A 382 -12.99 -26.83 22.73
N LYS A 383 -12.64 -26.82 21.44
CA LYS A 383 -13.55 -27.25 20.36
C LYS A 383 -14.00 -28.70 20.53
N GLU A 384 -13.06 -29.61 20.83
CA GLU A 384 -13.35 -31.02 21.06
C GLU A 384 -14.33 -31.21 22.23
N LYS A 385 -14.12 -30.50 23.35
CA LYS A 385 -15.03 -30.53 24.50
C LYS A 385 -16.44 -30.02 24.15
N ILE A 386 -16.54 -28.98 23.32
CA ILE A 386 -17.83 -28.44 22.88
C ILE A 386 -18.57 -29.42 21.97
N GLU A 387 -17.88 -30.15 21.10
CA GLU A 387 -18.51 -31.16 20.23
C GLU A 387 -19.10 -32.32 21.06
N VAL A 388 -18.42 -32.72 22.14
CA VAL A 388 -18.96 -33.69 23.11
C VAL A 388 -20.25 -33.16 23.74
N LEU A 389 -20.25 -31.92 24.26
CA LEU A 389 -21.42 -31.30 24.88
C LEU A 389 -22.59 -31.13 23.89
N LYS A 390 -22.32 -30.79 22.62
CA LYS A 390 -23.34 -30.74 21.56
C LYS A 390 -24.01 -32.09 21.36
N THR A 391 -23.20 -33.15 21.31
CA THR A 391 -23.67 -34.53 21.12
C THR A 391 -24.56 -34.94 22.29
N GLU A 392 -24.11 -34.72 23.53
CA GLU A 392 -24.90 -35.01 24.74
C GLU A 392 -26.22 -34.22 24.80
N GLN A 393 -26.22 -32.95 24.37
CA GLN A 393 -27.43 -32.13 24.36
C GLN A 393 -28.44 -32.59 23.31
N LEU A 394 -27.96 -33.01 22.13
CA LEU A 394 -28.80 -33.61 21.08
C LEU A 394 -29.40 -34.93 21.53
N GLU A 395 -28.62 -35.77 22.20
CA GLU A 395 -29.10 -37.03 22.79
C GLU A 395 -30.16 -36.78 23.87
N LYS A 396 -29.93 -35.83 24.79
CA LYS A 396 -30.92 -35.43 25.80
C LYS A 396 -32.21 -34.90 25.17
N LYS A 397 -32.13 -34.06 24.12
CA LYS A 397 -33.31 -33.58 23.38
C LYS A 397 -34.08 -34.71 22.70
N LYS A 398 -33.38 -35.67 22.06
CA LYS A 398 -34.00 -36.85 21.46
C LYS A 398 -34.72 -37.69 22.52
N LYS A 399 -34.08 -37.95 23.65
CA LYS A 399 -34.65 -38.71 24.77
C LYS A 399 -35.90 -38.03 25.35
N PHE A 400 -35.84 -36.72 25.58
CA PHE A 400 -36.98 -35.92 26.05
C PHE A 400 -38.15 -35.91 25.05
N SER A 401 -37.86 -35.89 23.73
CA SER A 401 -38.89 -35.96 22.69
C SER A 401 -39.56 -37.34 22.60
N LEU A 402 -38.80 -38.42 22.82
CA LEU A 402 -39.29 -39.79 22.85
C LEU A 402 -40.14 -40.07 24.09
N ASP A 403 -39.74 -39.55 25.25
CA ASP A 403 -40.50 -39.69 26.50
C ASP A 403 -41.83 -38.92 26.47
N ASN A 404 -41.87 -37.74 25.82
CA ASN A 404 -43.11 -37.00 25.59
C ASN A 404 -44.04 -37.67 24.55
N TYR A 405 -43.50 -38.45 23.62
CA TYR A 405 -44.29 -39.23 22.66
C TYR A 405 -44.85 -40.52 23.27
N ARG A 406 -44.23 -41.04 24.34
CA ARG A 406 -44.72 -42.22 25.09
C ARG A 406 -45.73 -41.87 26.18
N ASN A 407 -45.76 -40.61 26.64
CA ASN A 407 -46.68 -40.11 27.66
C ASN A 407 -47.91 -39.36 27.10
N LYS A 408 -48.08 -39.32 25.78
CA LYS A 408 -49.31 -38.95 25.07
C LYS A 408 -49.90 -40.19 24.43
#